data_AF-A0A255Y503-F1
#
_entry.id   AF-A0A255Y503-F1
#
_cell.length_a   1.000
_cell.length_b   1.000
_cell.length_c   1.000
_cell.angle_alpha   90.00
_cell.angle_beta   90.00
_cell.angle_gamma   90.00
#
_symmetry.space_group_name_H-M   'P 1'
#
loop_
_entity.id
_entity.type
_entity.pdbx_description
1 polymer ?
#
loop_
_entity_poly.entity_id
_entity_poly.type
_entity_poly.pdbx_seq_one_letter_code
_entity_poly.pdbx_strand_id
1 'polypeptide(L)'
;MVARILCIAGSDSGGGAGIQADIKTITALGGFAMTAVTAVTVQNTRGVTAVHGVPPEIVAGQIRACINDIGVDAIKIGMLGSEAVITAVADALAGVTVPIVLDPVMIAKGGAALIEEEAVWALMQRLLPLASVITPNAPELEALTETEVADAADMLLAAQELLNAGPRAVLAKGGHLDGDELTDWLVTRHGHQAFSGARIASGSTHGTGCTLSAALACGLGQGLALPDAVARARAFVRLAMLSAPGLGAGHGPMGHQAVINDGTAPAPVLNQITVAARDYAASVAFYRLLGLCQIVDSPDNGYARFEAGNGVTLSIHADGAAVGGATIYLESLRLDAWVAELQAAGLGFEQLPRDEDWRWREARLRDPAGNSICLYHAGEDRRFPPWRV
;
A
#
# COMPACT_ATOMS: atom_id res chain seq x y z
N MET A 1 -1.43 -10.72 -14.77
CA MET A 1 0.03 -10.95 -14.79
C MET A 1 0.59 -10.43 -13.48
N VAL A 2 1.47 -11.16 -12.80
CA VAL A 2 2.15 -10.67 -11.59
C VAL A 2 3.33 -9.81 -12.05
N ALA A 3 3.27 -8.49 -11.84
CA ALA A 3 4.34 -7.60 -12.27
C ALA A 3 5.58 -7.77 -11.39
N ARG A 4 6.75 -7.93 -12.01
CA ARG A 4 8.06 -8.09 -11.37
C ARG A 4 8.70 -6.72 -11.21
N ILE A 5 8.83 -6.25 -9.97
CA ILE A 5 9.30 -4.89 -9.67
C ILE A 5 10.66 -4.98 -8.98
N LEU A 6 11.69 -4.38 -9.58
CA LEU A 6 13.02 -4.30 -8.95
C LEU A 6 13.16 -2.99 -8.17
N CYS A 7 13.40 -3.10 -6.86
CA CYS A 7 13.61 -1.97 -5.96
C CYS A 7 15.09 -1.81 -5.62
N ILE A 8 15.67 -0.68 -6.03
CA ILE A 8 17.08 -0.34 -5.80
C ILE A 8 17.12 0.74 -4.72
N ALA A 9 17.35 0.36 -3.46
CA ALA A 9 17.24 1.28 -2.32
C ALA A 9 17.98 0.76 -1.08
N GLY A 10 18.04 1.60 -0.04
CA GLY A 10 18.55 1.22 1.28
C GLY A 10 17.56 0.37 2.08
N SER A 11 18.10 -0.41 3.00
CA SER A 11 17.35 -1.21 3.98
C SER A 11 17.15 -0.42 5.29
N ASP A 12 15.89 -0.13 5.62
CA ASP A 12 15.47 0.46 6.91
C ASP A 12 15.26 -0.65 7.95
N SER A 13 16.10 -0.66 9.00
CA SER A 13 16.00 -1.62 10.10
C SER A 13 14.67 -1.53 10.87
N GLY A 14 14.02 -0.37 10.89
CA GLY A 14 12.69 -0.18 11.50
C GLY A 14 11.53 -0.68 10.64
N GLY A 15 11.81 -1.02 9.38
CA GLY A 15 10.85 -1.59 8.44
C GLY A 15 9.74 -0.65 7.97
N GLY A 16 9.87 0.67 8.18
CA GLY A 16 8.86 1.66 7.81
C GLY A 16 9.11 2.33 6.47
N ALA A 17 10.36 2.38 5.99
CA ALA A 17 10.79 2.96 4.72
C ALA A 17 11.70 2.00 3.94
N GLY A 18 12.40 2.52 2.93
CA GLY A 18 13.38 1.77 2.14
C GLY A 18 12.80 0.52 1.49
N ILE A 19 13.67 -0.48 1.32
CA ILE A 19 13.31 -1.79 0.75
C ILE A 19 12.12 -2.44 1.46
N GLN A 20 12.00 -2.27 2.78
CA GLN A 20 10.93 -2.88 3.56
C GLN A 20 9.57 -2.28 3.19
N ALA A 21 9.48 -0.96 3.04
CA ALA A 21 8.26 -0.31 2.54
C ALA A 21 7.98 -0.70 1.09
N ASP A 22 9.03 -0.79 0.27
CA ASP A 22 8.90 -1.17 -1.14
C ASP A 22 8.28 -2.57 -1.28
N ILE A 23 8.86 -3.58 -0.62
CA ILE A 23 8.36 -4.97 -0.63
C ILE A 23 6.93 -5.05 -0.13
N LYS A 24 6.62 -4.42 1.02
CA LYS A 24 5.27 -4.45 1.60
C LYS A 24 4.24 -3.85 0.64
N THR A 25 4.57 -2.72 0.02
CA THR A 25 3.71 -2.02 -0.92
C THR A 25 3.43 -2.87 -2.16
N ILE A 26 4.50 -3.37 -2.81
CA ILE A 26 4.38 -4.16 -4.03
C ILE A 26 3.62 -5.46 -3.76
N THR A 27 3.90 -6.13 -2.64
CA THR A 27 3.20 -7.36 -2.23
C THR A 27 1.71 -7.09 -2.00
N ALA A 28 1.37 -6.02 -1.27
CA ALA A 28 -0.01 -5.63 -1.02
C ALA A 28 -0.79 -5.28 -2.31
N LEU A 29 -0.09 -4.80 -3.34
CA LEU A 29 -0.65 -4.49 -4.65
C LEU A 29 -0.61 -5.67 -5.64
N GLY A 30 -0.22 -6.87 -5.18
CA GLY A 30 -0.20 -8.09 -5.98
C GLY A 30 0.95 -8.18 -6.99
N GLY A 31 2.02 -7.39 -6.81
CA GLY A 31 3.26 -7.53 -7.56
C GLY A 31 4.27 -8.45 -6.87
N PHE A 32 5.34 -8.79 -7.58
CA PHE A 32 6.49 -9.53 -7.06
C PHE A 32 7.67 -8.57 -6.88
N ALA A 33 8.06 -8.34 -5.63
CA ALA A 33 9.16 -7.44 -5.29
C ALA A 33 10.51 -8.17 -5.33
N MET A 34 11.46 -7.60 -6.07
CA MET A 34 12.88 -7.96 -6.05
C MET A 34 13.68 -6.77 -5.55
N THR A 35 14.88 -6.99 -5.04
CA THR A 35 15.67 -5.93 -4.42
C THR A 35 17.13 -5.93 -4.86
N ALA A 36 17.70 -4.73 -4.95
CA ALA A 36 19.13 -4.50 -4.92
C ALA A 36 19.42 -3.51 -3.78
N VAL A 37 20.03 -4.01 -2.70
CA VAL A 37 20.29 -3.25 -1.48
C VAL A 37 21.50 -2.36 -1.70
N THR A 38 21.32 -1.05 -1.50
CA THR A 38 22.39 -0.04 -1.67
C THR A 38 23.09 0.29 -0.36
N ALA A 39 22.38 0.18 0.77
CA ALA A 39 22.91 0.40 2.10
C ALA A 39 22.04 -0.28 3.16
N VAL A 40 22.61 -0.52 4.33
CA VAL A 40 21.86 -0.90 5.54
C VAL A 40 21.92 0.26 6.53
N THR A 41 20.78 0.74 6.99
CA THR A 41 20.70 1.80 8.00
C THR A 41 20.44 1.20 9.38
N VAL A 42 21.24 1.57 10.38
CA VAL A 42 20.90 1.39 11.79
C VAL A 42 19.90 2.48 12.15
N GLN A 43 18.62 2.16 11.98
CA GLN A 43 17.52 3.11 12.03
C GLN A 43 16.35 2.56 12.84
N ASN A 44 15.63 3.46 13.51
CA ASN A 44 14.33 3.19 14.11
C ASN A 44 13.43 4.44 13.99
N THR A 45 12.26 4.43 14.63
CA THR A 45 11.30 5.55 14.55
C THR A 45 11.83 6.88 15.11
N ARG A 46 12.94 6.88 15.84
CA ARG A 46 13.56 8.07 16.44
C ARG A 46 14.70 8.66 15.59
N GLY A 47 15.12 7.98 14.53
CA GLY A 47 16.18 8.46 13.64
C GLY A 47 17.16 7.37 13.19
N VAL A 48 18.20 7.82 12.50
CA VAL A 48 19.31 7.00 11.97
C VAL A 48 20.56 7.25 12.81
N THR A 49 21.23 6.19 13.26
CA THR A 49 22.47 6.30 14.05
C THR A 49 23.72 5.83 13.30
N ALA A 50 23.57 5.01 12.26
CA ALA A 50 24.66 4.62 11.36
C ALA A 50 24.13 4.18 10.00
N VAL A 51 24.98 4.28 8.97
CA VAL A 51 24.71 3.80 7.62
C VAL A 51 25.91 2.98 7.16
N HIS A 52 25.66 1.79 6.63
CA HIS A 52 26.67 0.94 6.00
C HIS A 52 26.35 0.78 4.51
N GLY A 53 27.14 1.41 3.65
CA GLY A 53 26.99 1.31 2.20
C GLY A 53 27.41 -0.06 1.67
N VAL A 54 26.62 -0.63 0.77
CA VAL A 54 26.97 -1.84 0.04
C VAL A 54 27.94 -1.46 -1.09
N PRO A 55 29.03 -2.22 -1.32
CA PRO A 55 29.97 -1.91 -2.39
C PRO A 55 29.28 -1.82 -3.77
N PRO A 56 29.61 -0.81 -4.62
CA PRO A 56 28.91 -0.56 -5.88
C PRO A 56 28.85 -1.78 -6.82
N GLU A 57 29.90 -2.60 -6.87
CA GLU A 57 29.96 -3.82 -7.66
C GLU A 57 28.98 -4.90 -7.17
N ILE A 58 28.72 -4.95 -5.87
CA ILE A 58 27.73 -5.84 -5.26
C ILE A 58 26.31 -5.33 -5.54
N VAL A 59 26.08 -4.02 -5.53
CA VAL A 59 24.80 -3.41 -5.96
C VAL A 59 24.50 -3.76 -7.42
N ALA A 60 25.46 -3.53 -8.31
CA ALA A 60 25.32 -3.87 -9.73
C ALA A 60 25.15 -5.38 -9.96
N GLY A 61 25.83 -6.22 -9.17
CA GLY A 61 25.68 -7.67 -9.19
C GLY A 61 24.25 -8.12 -8.86
N GLN A 62 23.64 -7.53 -7.81
CA GLN A 62 22.25 -7.81 -7.44
C GLN A 62 21.27 -7.44 -8.58
N ILE A 63 21.43 -6.24 -9.17
CA ILE A 63 20.59 -5.77 -10.28
C ILE A 63 20.64 -6.76 -11.45
N ARG A 64 21.84 -7.15 -11.88
CA ARG A 64 22.02 -8.09 -12.99
C ARG A 64 21.47 -9.47 -12.67
N ALA A 65 21.65 -9.95 -11.44
CA ALA A 65 21.12 -11.25 -11.02
C ALA A 65 19.58 -11.31 -11.16
N CYS A 66 18.87 -10.27 -10.70
CA CYS A 66 17.41 -10.20 -10.85
C CYS A 66 16.97 -10.07 -12.31
N ILE A 67 17.60 -9.15 -13.07
CA ILE A 67 17.18 -8.87 -14.45
C ILE A 67 17.45 -10.06 -15.38
N ASN A 68 18.57 -10.77 -15.21
CA ASN A 68 18.97 -11.83 -16.14
C ASN A 68 18.18 -13.14 -15.99
N ASP A 69 17.67 -13.44 -14.79
CA ASP A 69 16.93 -14.68 -14.51
C ASP A 69 15.42 -14.43 -14.46
N ILE A 70 14.98 -13.62 -13.50
CA ILE A 70 13.57 -13.38 -13.22
C ILE A 70 12.98 -12.40 -14.25
N GLY A 71 13.78 -11.45 -14.73
CA GLY A 71 13.35 -10.32 -15.56
C GLY A 71 12.63 -9.25 -14.74
N VAL A 72 12.28 -8.13 -15.39
CA VAL A 72 11.70 -6.95 -14.73
C VAL A 72 10.62 -6.32 -15.59
N ASP A 73 9.57 -5.80 -14.96
CA ASP A 73 8.45 -5.09 -15.61
C ASP A 73 8.41 -3.60 -15.26
N ALA A 74 8.98 -3.20 -14.11
CA ALA A 74 9.30 -1.81 -13.77
C ALA A 74 10.36 -1.76 -12.67
N ILE A 75 11.03 -0.61 -12.54
CA ILE A 75 12.08 -0.38 -11.56
C ILE A 75 11.71 0.80 -10.68
N LYS A 76 11.92 0.65 -9.38
CA LYS A 76 11.88 1.76 -8.42
C LYS A 76 13.29 2.00 -7.89
N ILE A 77 13.74 3.23 -7.95
CA ILE A 77 15.03 3.68 -7.39
C ILE A 77 14.72 4.59 -6.20
N GLY A 78 15.33 4.31 -5.05
CA GLY A 78 15.24 5.13 -3.84
C GLY A 78 16.62 5.63 -3.40
N MET A 79 16.91 5.56 -2.10
CA MET A 79 18.19 6.00 -1.53
C MET A 79 19.38 5.21 -2.12
N LEU A 80 20.36 5.92 -2.70
CA LEU A 80 21.58 5.34 -3.30
C LEU A 80 22.86 5.63 -2.50
N GLY A 81 22.93 6.77 -1.83
CA GLY A 81 23.96 7.11 -0.84
C GLY A 81 25.29 7.66 -1.38
N SER A 82 25.75 7.30 -2.57
CA SER A 82 27.01 7.85 -3.13
C SER A 82 27.04 7.89 -4.66
N GLU A 83 27.90 8.75 -5.21
CA GLU A 83 28.18 8.84 -6.66
C GLU A 83 28.59 7.48 -7.25
N ALA A 84 29.43 6.72 -6.53
CA ALA A 84 29.91 5.43 -7.00
C ALA A 84 28.77 4.42 -7.16
N VAL A 85 27.82 4.40 -6.22
CA VAL A 85 26.61 3.56 -6.31
C VAL A 85 25.70 4.06 -7.44
N ILE A 86 25.50 5.37 -7.57
CA ILE A 86 24.71 5.97 -8.66
C ILE A 86 25.25 5.56 -10.03
N THR A 87 26.56 5.65 -10.22
CA THR A 87 27.26 5.26 -11.44
C THR A 87 27.04 3.77 -11.73
N ALA A 88 27.28 2.91 -10.73
CA ALA A 88 27.10 1.47 -10.89
C ALA A 88 25.66 1.05 -11.20
N VAL A 89 24.67 1.74 -10.60
CA VAL A 89 23.24 1.55 -10.90
C VAL A 89 22.95 1.99 -12.34
N ALA A 90 23.38 3.19 -12.75
CA ALA A 90 23.16 3.67 -14.11
C ALA A 90 23.77 2.74 -15.16
N ASP A 91 24.97 2.23 -14.92
CA ASP A 91 25.65 1.26 -15.81
C ASP A 91 24.91 -0.08 -15.85
N ALA A 92 24.42 -0.57 -14.71
CA ALA A 92 23.65 -1.83 -14.64
C ALA A 92 22.28 -1.72 -15.30
N LEU A 93 21.72 -0.52 -15.40
CA LEU A 93 20.43 -0.23 -16.06
C LEU A 93 20.58 0.16 -17.53
N ALA A 94 21.79 0.21 -18.07
CA ALA A 94 22.02 0.53 -19.47
C ALA A 94 21.26 -0.44 -20.39
N GLY A 95 20.44 0.10 -21.29
CA GLY A 95 19.62 -0.68 -22.22
C GLY A 95 18.30 -1.23 -21.64
N VAL A 96 18.01 -1.00 -20.35
CA VAL A 96 16.71 -1.35 -19.77
C VAL A 96 15.64 -0.38 -20.30
N THR A 97 14.54 -0.93 -20.82
CA THR A 97 13.47 -0.14 -21.46
C THR A 97 12.17 -0.09 -20.67
N VAL A 98 12.08 -0.81 -19.54
CA VAL A 98 10.89 -0.80 -18.69
C VAL A 98 10.76 0.54 -17.94
N PRO A 99 9.56 0.89 -17.42
CA PRO A 99 9.39 2.12 -16.65
C PRO A 99 10.31 2.18 -15.43
N ILE A 100 10.97 3.33 -15.24
CA ILE A 100 11.81 3.62 -14.08
C ILE A 100 11.17 4.75 -13.27
N VAL A 101 10.83 4.47 -12.03
CA VAL A 101 10.37 5.44 -11.02
C VAL A 101 11.56 5.83 -10.14
N LEU A 102 11.97 7.09 -10.20
CA LEU A 102 13.07 7.63 -9.41
C LEU A 102 12.50 8.45 -8.24
N ASP A 103 12.71 7.98 -7.01
CA ASP A 103 12.42 8.73 -5.78
C ASP A 103 13.76 9.35 -5.32
N PRO A 104 13.99 10.67 -5.53
CA PRO A 104 15.28 11.30 -5.31
C PRO A 104 15.48 11.56 -3.81
N VAL A 105 15.64 10.50 -3.03
CA VAL A 105 15.78 10.59 -1.57
C VAL A 105 17.07 11.30 -1.21
N MET A 106 16.97 12.59 -0.86
CA MET A 106 18.12 13.44 -0.52
C MET A 106 18.29 13.66 0.99
N ILE A 107 17.19 13.63 1.74
CA ILE A 107 17.15 14.00 3.16
C ILE A 107 16.38 12.93 3.94
N ALA A 108 16.94 12.47 5.05
CA ALA A 108 16.25 11.58 5.98
C ALA A 108 15.15 12.35 6.70
N LYS A 109 14.10 11.66 7.13
CA LYS A 109 12.98 12.28 7.85
C LYS A 109 13.38 13.01 9.15
N GLY A 110 14.55 12.69 9.71
CA GLY A 110 15.15 13.41 10.85
C GLY A 110 16.03 14.61 10.46
N GLY A 111 16.04 15.03 9.19
CA GLY A 111 16.81 16.15 8.67
C GLY A 111 18.27 15.84 8.29
N ALA A 112 18.74 14.61 8.48
CA ALA A 112 20.10 14.23 8.08
C ALA A 112 20.22 14.18 6.54
N ALA A 113 21.17 14.91 5.98
CA ALA A 113 21.52 14.78 4.56
C ALA A 113 21.95 13.34 4.27
N LEU A 114 21.38 12.75 3.21
CA LEU A 114 21.63 11.36 2.81
C LEU A 114 22.53 11.27 1.57
N ILE A 115 22.81 12.38 0.91
CA ILE A 115 23.64 12.46 -0.29
C ILE A 115 24.57 13.66 -0.22
N GLU A 116 25.79 13.48 -0.74
CA GLU A 116 26.78 14.54 -0.96
C GLU A 116 26.45 15.30 -2.27
N GLU A 117 26.98 16.51 -2.46
CA GLU A 117 26.70 17.34 -3.66
C GLU A 117 27.08 16.61 -4.96
N GLU A 118 28.20 15.88 -4.94
CA GLU A 118 28.68 15.06 -6.05
C GLU A 118 27.68 13.96 -6.42
N ALA A 119 26.97 13.40 -5.43
CA ALA A 119 25.93 12.41 -5.66
C ALA A 119 24.67 13.03 -6.27
N VAL A 120 24.29 14.26 -5.92
CA VAL A 120 23.20 15.00 -6.59
C VAL A 120 23.54 15.17 -8.07
N TRP A 121 24.75 15.63 -8.38
CA TRP A 121 25.21 15.82 -9.75
C TRP A 121 25.18 14.52 -10.55
N ALA A 122 25.70 13.43 -9.97
CA ALA A 122 25.67 12.11 -10.60
C ALA A 122 24.23 11.64 -10.87
N LEU A 123 23.30 11.86 -9.93
CA LEU A 123 21.88 11.51 -10.10
C LEU A 123 21.29 12.27 -11.30
N MET A 124 21.52 13.59 -11.38
CA MET A 124 21.02 14.43 -12.46
C MET A 124 21.60 14.04 -13.83
N GLN A 125 22.89 13.74 -13.91
CA GLN A 125 23.53 13.42 -15.19
C GLN A 125 23.30 11.99 -15.66
N ARG A 126 23.18 11.03 -14.72
CA ARG A 126 23.20 9.59 -15.04
C ARG A 126 21.85 8.91 -14.91
N LEU A 127 21.02 9.28 -13.93
CA LEU A 127 19.76 8.59 -13.63
C LEU A 127 18.52 9.38 -14.06
N LEU A 128 18.53 10.70 -13.90
CA LEU A 128 17.40 11.54 -14.30
C LEU A 128 16.99 11.34 -15.77
N PRO A 129 17.91 11.21 -16.76
CA PRO A 129 17.53 10.96 -18.15
C PRO A 129 16.89 9.58 -18.39
N LEU A 130 17.11 8.63 -17.48
CA LEU A 130 16.53 7.29 -17.55
C LEU A 130 15.12 7.25 -16.92
N ALA A 131 14.78 8.22 -16.07
CA ALA A 131 13.54 8.22 -15.31
C ALA A 131 12.31 8.39 -16.23
N SER A 132 11.41 7.40 -16.15
CA SER A 132 10.07 7.52 -16.72
C SER A 132 9.20 8.47 -15.90
N VAL A 133 9.41 8.47 -14.58
CA VAL A 133 8.84 9.46 -13.67
C VAL A 133 9.80 9.67 -12.50
N ILE A 134 10.03 10.92 -12.13
CA ILE A 134 10.71 11.28 -10.88
C ILE A 134 9.68 11.79 -9.87
N THR A 135 9.83 11.45 -8.60
CA THR A 135 8.84 11.76 -7.55
C THR A 135 9.39 12.66 -6.44
N PRO A 136 9.87 13.89 -6.71
CA PRO A 136 10.43 14.77 -5.68
C PRO A 136 9.35 15.33 -4.76
N ASN A 137 9.67 15.52 -3.48
CA ASN A 137 8.89 16.40 -2.58
C ASN A 137 9.33 17.86 -2.75
N ALA A 138 8.66 18.81 -2.10
CA ALA A 138 9.02 20.24 -2.20
C ALA A 138 10.51 20.52 -1.89
N PRO A 139 11.07 20.15 -0.72
CA PRO A 139 12.51 20.31 -0.47
C PRO A 139 13.45 19.64 -1.50
N GLU A 140 13.10 18.44 -1.98
CA GLU A 140 13.87 17.75 -3.03
C GLU A 140 13.77 18.47 -4.37
N LEU A 141 12.65 19.12 -4.65
CA LEU A 141 12.42 19.89 -5.88
C LEU A 141 13.25 21.17 -5.85
N GLU A 142 13.25 21.90 -4.73
CA GLU A 142 14.10 23.07 -4.51
C GLU A 142 15.58 22.74 -4.70
N ALA A 143 16.04 21.61 -4.14
CA ALA A 143 17.42 21.16 -4.29
C ALA A 143 17.78 20.76 -5.73
N LEU A 144 16.81 20.29 -6.53
CA LEU A 144 17.03 19.84 -7.91
C LEU A 144 16.93 20.96 -8.94
N THR A 145 16.21 22.04 -8.65
CA THR A 145 15.94 23.12 -9.61
C THR A 145 16.47 24.49 -9.15
N GLU A 146 16.94 24.61 -7.91
CA GLU A 146 17.31 25.89 -7.29
C GLU A 146 16.14 26.91 -7.27
N THR A 147 14.90 26.43 -7.42
CA THR A 147 13.67 27.23 -7.36
C THR A 147 13.06 27.09 -5.96
N GLU A 148 12.76 28.20 -5.29
CA GLU A 148 12.01 28.17 -4.02
C GLU A 148 10.57 27.68 -4.24
N VAL A 149 10.06 26.85 -3.33
CA VAL A 149 8.72 26.24 -3.43
C VAL A 149 7.91 26.55 -2.16
N ALA A 150 7.22 27.69 -2.16
CA ALA A 150 6.40 28.11 -1.02
C ALA A 150 4.96 27.56 -1.09
N ASP A 151 4.42 27.38 -2.29
CA ASP A 151 3.05 26.90 -2.48
C ASP A 151 2.88 25.93 -3.67
N ALA A 152 1.62 25.55 -3.94
CA ALA A 152 1.30 24.61 -5.00
C ALA A 152 1.55 25.17 -6.41
N ALA A 153 1.51 26.49 -6.61
CA ALA A 153 1.80 27.11 -7.90
C ALA A 153 3.32 27.12 -8.16
N ASP A 154 4.12 27.47 -7.14
CA ASP A 154 5.59 27.40 -7.24
C ASP A 154 6.05 25.97 -7.52
N MET A 155 5.44 24.98 -6.85
CA MET A 155 5.74 23.58 -7.07
C MET A 155 5.48 23.14 -8.52
N LEU A 156 4.43 23.66 -9.15
CA LEU A 156 4.15 23.38 -10.56
C LEU A 156 5.23 23.98 -11.47
N LEU A 157 5.71 25.20 -11.19
CA LEU A 157 6.77 25.85 -11.95
C LEU A 157 8.08 25.07 -11.84
N ALA A 158 8.50 24.74 -10.62
CA ALA A 158 9.72 23.97 -10.38
C ALA A 158 9.62 22.56 -11.00
N ALA A 159 8.44 21.92 -10.97
CA ALA A 159 8.23 20.64 -11.64
C ALA A 159 8.35 20.73 -13.18
N GLN A 160 7.93 21.85 -13.78
CA GLN A 160 8.10 22.09 -15.23
C GLN A 160 9.57 22.33 -15.58
N GLU A 161 10.32 23.03 -14.72
CA GLU A 161 11.76 23.20 -14.87
C GLU A 161 12.49 21.86 -14.82
N LEU A 162 12.21 21.05 -13.80
CA LEU A 162 12.81 19.72 -13.66
C LEU A 162 12.48 18.80 -14.85
N LEU A 163 11.26 18.90 -15.41
CA LEU A 163 10.89 18.14 -16.61
C LEU A 163 11.80 18.47 -17.81
N ASN A 164 12.22 19.74 -17.94
CA ASN A 164 13.11 20.16 -19.02
C ASN A 164 14.54 19.64 -18.83
N ALA A 165 14.94 19.28 -17.61
CA ALA A 165 16.27 18.75 -17.30
C ALA A 165 16.47 17.27 -17.72
N GLY A 166 15.42 16.51 -18.01
CA GLY A 166 15.59 15.15 -18.56
C GLY A 166 14.46 14.12 -18.41
N PRO A 167 13.71 14.04 -17.30
CA PRO A 167 12.80 12.92 -17.07
C PRO A 167 11.60 13.00 -18.02
N ARG A 168 10.90 11.87 -18.22
CA ARG A 168 9.69 11.86 -19.07
C ARG A 168 8.46 12.47 -18.36
N ALA A 169 8.42 12.39 -17.04
CA ALA A 169 7.38 12.96 -16.20
C ALA A 169 7.94 13.31 -14.81
N VAL A 170 7.29 14.26 -14.14
CA VAL A 170 7.56 14.65 -12.75
C VAL A 170 6.27 14.50 -11.95
N LEU A 171 6.32 13.80 -10.81
CA LEU A 171 5.26 13.80 -9.81
C LEU A 171 5.75 14.58 -8.59
N ALA A 172 5.49 15.89 -8.56
CA ALA A 172 5.87 16.75 -7.46
C ALA A 172 4.89 16.58 -6.29
N LYS A 173 5.42 16.18 -5.13
CA LYS A 173 4.65 15.80 -3.94
C LYS A 173 4.48 16.99 -2.99
N GLY A 174 3.24 17.43 -2.77
CA GLY A 174 2.92 18.61 -1.94
C GLY A 174 2.84 18.34 -0.45
N GLY A 175 3.09 17.11 0.02
CA GLY A 175 2.89 16.73 1.42
C GLY A 175 3.67 17.55 2.48
N HIS A 176 4.70 18.30 2.06
CA HIS A 176 5.49 19.20 2.91
C HIS A 176 5.03 20.66 2.88
N LEU A 177 4.14 21.03 1.94
CA LEU A 177 3.52 22.35 1.92
C LEU A 177 2.56 22.49 3.09
N ASP A 178 2.25 23.71 3.49
CA ASP A 178 1.27 24.01 4.54
C ASP A 178 -0.18 23.86 4.04
N GLY A 179 -1.13 23.82 4.98
CA GLY A 179 -2.57 23.80 4.70
C GLY A 179 -3.26 22.45 4.87
N ASP A 180 -4.59 22.49 4.92
CA ASP A 180 -5.45 21.33 5.17
C ASP A 180 -5.73 20.50 3.91
N GLU A 181 -5.52 21.09 2.73
CA GLU A 181 -5.62 20.41 1.44
C GLU A 181 -4.24 20.36 0.77
N LEU A 182 -3.83 19.15 0.41
CA LEU A 182 -2.53 18.88 -0.20
C LEU A 182 -2.71 18.53 -1.67
N THR A 183 -1.92 19.15 -2.54
CA THR A 183 -1.95 18.90 -3.98
C THR A 183 -0.63 18.29 -4.41
N ASP A 184 -0.67 17.18 -5.14
CA ASP A 184 0.46 16.65 -5.89
C ASP A 184 0.28 16.98 -7.38
N TRP A 185 1.34 17.36 -8.08
CA TRP A 185 1.31 17.68 -9.50
C TRP A 185 1.99 16.60 -10.33
N LEU A 186 1.24 15.98 -11.23
CA LEU A 186 1.80 15.18 -12.32
C LEU A 186 2.05 16.09 -13.52
N VAL A 187 3.31 16.23 -13.94
CA VAL A 187 3.73 17.11 -15.04
C VAL A 187 4.39 16.27 -16.13
N THR A 188 3.95 16.47 -17.37
CA THR A 188 4.46 15.78 -18.57
C THR A 188 4.62 16.78 -19.71
N ARG A 189 5.24 16.36 -20.81
CA ARG A 189 5.33 17.17 -22.04
C ARG A 189 3.97 17.48 -22.68
N HIS A 190 2.92 16.76 -22.29
CA HIS A 190 1.56 16.93 -22.83
C HIS A 190 0.66 17.81 -21.94
N GLY A 191 1.15 18.22 -20.77
CA GLY A 191 0.39 19.00 -19.78
C GLY A 191 0.60 18.50 -18.36
N HIS A 192 -0.20 19.04 -17.44
CA HIS A 192 -0.14 18.73 -16.03
C HIS A 192 -1.51 18.35 -15.46
N GLN A 193 -1.53 17.60 -14.36
CA GLN A 193 -2.73 17.17 -13.66
C GLN A 193 -2.53 17.30 -12.15
N ALA A 194 -3.48 17.93 -11.47
CA ALA A 194 -3.52 18.02 -10.02
C ALA A 194 -4.17 16.76 -9.41
N PHE A 195 -3.61 16.33 -8.29
CA PHE A 195 -4.21 15.35 -7.42
C PHE A 195 -4.30 15.93 -6.01
N SER A 196 -5.49 16.39 -5.62
CA SER A 196 -5.71 17.02 -4.31
C SER A 196 -6.33 16.06 -3.29
N GLY A 197 -6.27 16.41 -2.02
CA GLY A 197 -6.95 15.68 -0.96
C GLY A 197 -6.63 16.22 0.43
N ALA A 198 -7.54 16.00 1.37
CA ALA A 198 -7.37 16.43 2.75
C ALA A 198 -6.12 15.83 3.40
N ARG A 199 -5.38 16.65 4.14
CA ARG A 199 -4.27 16.24 4.99
C ARG A 199 -4.77 15.25 6.04
N ILE A 200 -4.01 14.19 6.23
CA ILE A 200 -4.25 13.22 7.31
C ILE A 200 -3.38 13.62 8.49
N ALA A 201 -4.00 13.98 9.61
CA ALA A 201 -3.31 14.26 10.86
C ALA A 201 -2.75 12.94 11.43
N SER A 202 -1.47 12.66 11.20
CA SER A 202 -0.81 11.44 11.67
C SER A 202 0.68 11.64 11.92
N GLY A 203 1.19 11.10 13.03
CA GLY A 203 2.63 11.01 13.29
C GLY A 203 3.32 9.89 12.49
N SER A 204 2.54 8.98 11.92
CA SER A 204 3.00 7.78 11.21
C SER A 204 3.20 8.05 9.72
N THR A 205 4.04 9.03 9.41
CA THR A 205 4.35 9.43 8.02
C THR A 205 5.67 8.82 7.53
N HIS A 206 6.26 7.85 8.25
CA HIS A 206 7.59 7.31 7.88
C HIS A 206 7.45 6.40 6.66
N GLY A 207 8.26 6.65 5.63
CA GLY A 207 8.23 5.89 4.38
C GLY A 207 7.11 6.25 3.39
N THR A 208 6.44 7.40 3.54
CA THR A 208 5.41 7.86 2.58
C THR A 208 5.93 7.95 1.15
N GLY A 209 7.12 8.55 0.97
CA GLY A 209 7.79 8.66 -0.34
C GLY A 209 8.10 7.30 -0.98
N CYS A 210 8.77 6.41 -0.23
CA CYS A 210 9.09 5.06 -0.70
C CYS A 210 7.84 4.26 -1.07
N THR A 211 6.79 4.38 -0.25
CA THR A 211 5.51 3.70 -0.50
C THR A 211 4.84 4.24 -1.76
N LEU A 212 4.82 5.56 -1.96
CA LEU A 212 4.24 6.18 -3.15
C LEU A 212 4.97 5.71 -4.42
N SER A 213 6.30 5.81 -4.43
CA SER A 213 7.12 5.45 -5.59
C SER A 213 7.08 3.95 -5.88
N ALA A 214 7.04 3.09 -4.86
CA ALA A 214 6.86 1.65 -5.04
C ALA A 214 5.47 1.29 -5.59
N ALA A 215 4.41 1.92 -5.09
CA ALA A 215 3.04 1.71 -5.59
C ALA A 215 2.89 2.17 -7.04
N LEU A 216 3.52 3.30 -7.39
CA LEU A 216 3.57 3.83 -8.74
C LEU A 216 4.31 2.87 -9.69
N ALA A 217 5.50 2.40 -9.29
CA ALA A 217 6.26 1.42 -10.08
C ALA A 217 5.46 0.13 -10.29
N CYS A 218 4.78 -0.35 -9.25
CA CYS A 218 3.90 -1.51 -9.34
C CYS A 218 2.73 -1.28 -10.32
N GLY A 219 2.15 -0.08 -10.37
CA GLY A 219 1.11 0.29 -11.35
C GLY A 219 1.61 0.28 -12.78
N LEU A 220 2.76 0.91 -13.01
CA LEU A 220 3.38 0.95 -14.33
C LEU A 220 3.79 -0.45 -14.81
N GLY A 221 4.38 -1.27 -13.93
CA GLY A 221 4.72 -2.66 -14.24
C GLY A 221 3.50 -3.57 -14.49
N GLN A 222 2.33 -3.21 -13.95
CA GLN A 222 1.05 -3.88 -14.25
C GLN A 222 0.36 -3.32 -15.51
N GLY A 223 0.98 -2.34 -16.19
CA GLY A 223 0.47 -1.76 -17.43
C GLY A 223 -0.58 -0.66 -17.25
N LEU A 224 -0.72 -0.09 -16.05
CA LEU A 224 -1.59 1.08 -15.85
C LEU A 224 -1.04 2.30 -16.58
N ALA A 225 -1.94 3.16 -17.09
CA ALA A 225 -1.55 4.48 -17.55
C ALA A 225 -1.00 5.31 -16.38
N LEU A 226 -0.07 6.23 -16.66
CA LEU A 226 0.63 6.99 -15.63
C LEU A 226 -0.33 7.74 -14.67
N PRO A 227 -1.37 8.47 -15.13
CA PRO A 227 -2.33 9.10 -14.23
C PRO A 227 -3.06 8.12 -13.30
N ASP A 228 -3.45 6.95 -13.82
CA ASP A 228 -4.14 5.91 -13.04
C ASP A 228 -3.20 5.27 -12.02
N ALA A 229 -1.95 5.05 -12.40
CA ALA A 229 -0.91 4.55 -11.50
C ALA A 229 -0.63 5.54 -10.36
N VAL A 230 -0.62 6.85 -10.65
CA VAL A 230 -0.50 7.91 -9.64
C VAL A 230 -1.72 7.93 -8.73
N ALA A 231 -2.94 7.93 -9.27
CA ALA A 231 -4.17 7.93 -8.49
C ALA A 231 -4.20 6.74 -7.51
N ARG A 232 -3.85 5.55 -7.99
CA ARG A 232 -3.75 4.34 -7.15
C ARG A 232 -2.66 4.44 -6.10
N ALA A 233 -1.47 4.92 -6.46
CA ALA A 233 -0.36 5.07 -5.52
C ALA A 233 -0.74 6.02 -4.36
N ARG A 234 -1.38 7.15 -4.68
CA ARG A 234 -1.88 8.09 -3.67
C ARG A 234 -2.95 7.47 -2.77
N ALA A 235 -3.92 6.76 -3.36
CA ALA A 235 -4.95 6.06 -2.60
C ALA A 235 -4.34 5.04 -1.63
N PHE A 236 -3.36 4.27 -2.09
CA PHE A 236 -2.66 3.29 -1.25
C PHE A 236 -1.93 3.94 -0.07
N VAL A 237 -1.17 5.02 -0.31
CA VAL A 237 -0.49 5.76 0.76
C VAL A 237 -1.49 6.29 1.79
N ARG A 238 -2.61 6.86 1.34
CA ARG A 238 -3.66 7.37 2.25
C ARG A 238 -4.24 6.27 3.12
N LEU A 239 -4.59 5.12 2.55
CA LEU A 239 -5.09 3.97 3.29
C LEU A 239 -4.03 3.47 4.29
N ALA A 240 -2.77 3.34 3.86
CA ALA A 240 -1.68 2.91 4.74
C ALA A 240 -1.48 3.88 5.93
N MET A 241 -1.63 5.19 5.72
CA MET A 241 -1.56 6.19 6.79
C MET A 241 -2.73 6.08 7.77
N LEU A 242 -3.95 5.87 7.27
CA LEU A 242 -5.15 5.71 8.11
C LEU A 242 -5.10 4.41 8.92
N SER A 243 -4.48 3.37 8.38
CA SER A 243 -4.32 2.06 9.04
C SER A 243 -3.04 1.95 9.87
N ALA A 244 -2.37 3.07 10.18
CA ALA A 244 -1.09 3.05 10.86
C ALA A 244 -1.17 2.37 12.25
N PRO A 245 -0.23 1.48 12.61
CA PRO A 245 -0.32 0.66 13.82
C PRO A 245 0.11 1.38 15.11
N GLY A 246 0.51 2.65 15.05
CA GLY A 246 0.94 3.43 16.23
C GLY A 246 2.24 2.92 16.89
N LEU A 247 3.17 2.37 16.10
CA LEU A 247 4.41 1.78 16.61
C LEU A 247 5.55 2.79 16.77
N GLY A 248 6.33 2.61 17.84
CA GLY A 248 7.52 3.41 18.14
C GLY A 248 7.21 4.73 18.86
N ALA A 249 8.27 5.47 19.19
CA ALA A 249 8.20 6.69 19.99
C ALA A 249 8.56 7.98 19.21
N GLY A 250 8.58 7.89 17.88
CA GLY A 250 8.89 9.02 17.00
C GLY A 250 8.04 8.96 15.73
N HIS A 251 8.65 9.06 14.56
CA HIS A 251 7.95 8.91 13.29
C HIS A 251 7.65 7.42 13.02
N GLY A 252 6.43 7.00 13.33
CA GLY A 252 5.97 5.63 13.18
C GLY A 252 5.83 5.19 11.71
N PRO A 253 5.89 3.87 11.44
CA PRO A 253 5.58 3.31 10.13
C PRO A 253 4.09 3.42 9.81
N MET A 254 3.76 3.40 8.52
CA MET A 254 2.39 3.24 8.04
C MET A 254 1.90 1.78 8.20
N GLY A 255 0.61 1.55 7.98
CA GLY A 255 -0.06 0.26 8.12
C GLY A 255 -0.19 -0.52 6.83
N HIS A 256 0.91 -0.76 6.08
CA HIS A 256 0.89 -1.49 4.81
C HIS A 256 0.16 -2.85 4.90
N GLN A 257 0.35 -3.56 6.02
CA GLN A 257 -0.23 -4.88 6.29
C GLN A 257 -1.76 -4.88 6.47
N ALA A 258 -2.34 -3.71 6.73
CA ALA A 258 -3.77 -3.54 6.99
C ALA A 258 -4.49 -2.82 5.83
N VAL A 259 -3.77 -2.50 4.75
CA VAL A 259 -4.40 -1.91 3.56
C VAL A 259 -5.23 -2.97 2.84
N ILE A 260 -6.51 -2.70 2.72
CA ILE A 260 -7.44 -3.45 1.88
C ILE A 260 -7.57 -2.70 0.59
N ASN A 261 -7.23 -3.35 -0.53
CA ASN A 261 -7.13 -2.67 -1.80
C ASN A 261 -8.48 -2.58 -2.55
N ASP A 262 -9.50 -2.08 -1.86
CA ASP A 262 -10.85 -1.94 -2.41
C ASP A 262 -10.88 -0.79 -3.42
N GLY A 263 -11.26 -1.11 -4.67
CA GLY A 263 -11.48 -0.10 -5.71
C GLY A 263 -10.25 0.39 -6.47
N THR A 264 -9.08 -0.24 -6.31
CA THR A 264 -7.89 0.09 -7.13
C THR A 264 -7.40 -1.02 -8.05
N ALA A 265 -8.07 -2.18 -8.00
CA ALA A 265 -7.81 -3.27 -8.93
C ALA A 265 -8.54 -3.01 -10.27
N PRO A 266 -7.92 -3.35 -11.41
CA PRO A 266 -8.57 -3.24 -12.72
C PRO A 266 -9.63 -4.33 -12.98
N ALA A 267 -9.67 -5.37 -12.14
CA ALA A 267 -10.65 -6.46 -12.21
C ALA A 267 -11.73 -6.26 -11.13
N PRO A 268 -12.94 -6.87 -11.30
CA PRO A 268 -13.98 -6.83 -10.27
C PRO A 268 -13.48 -7.34 -8.91
N VAL A 269 -13.69 -6.54 -7.86
CA VAL A 269 -13.37 -6.89 -6.46
C VAL A 269 -14.66 -6.93 -5.67
N LEU A 270 -14.98 -8.09 -5.10
CA LEU A 270 -16.06 -8.21 -4.12
C LEU A 270 -15.57 -7.65 -2.79
N ASN A 271 -16.12 -6.51 -2.36
CA ASN A 271 -15.72 -5.82 -1.13
C ASN A 271 -16.84 -5.71 -0.08
N GLN A 272 -18.10 -5.80 -0.51
CA GLN A 272 -19.27 -5.56 0.33
C GLN A 272 -20.44 -6.46 -0.06
N ILE A 273 -21.10 -7.03 0.95
CA ILE A 273 -22.42 -7.67 0.82
C ILE A 273 -23.37 -6.99 1.81
N THR A 274 -24.58 -6.66 1.37
CA THR A 274 -25.64 -6.14 2.26
C THR A 274 -26.75 -7.17 2.37
N VAL A 275 -27.08 -7.57 3.60
CA VAL A 275 -28.21 -8.47 3.88
C VAL A 275 -29.39 -7.69 4.44
N ALA A 276 -30.60 -8.09 4.08
CA ALA A 276 -31.82 -7.47 4.60
C ALA A 276 -31.99 -7.82 6.09
N ALA A 277 -32.41 -6.85 6.89
CA ALA A 277 -32.69 -6.99 8.31
C ALA A 277 -34.16 -6.66 8.62
N ARG A 278 -34.75 -7.35 9.61
CA ARG A 278 -36.10 -7.02 10.11
C ARG A 278 -36.06 -6.01 11.25
N ASP A 279 -35.16 -6.28 12.20
CA ASP A 279 -34.95 -5.49 13.41
C ASP A 279 -33.50 -5.01 13.41
N TYR A 280 -33.32 -3.69 13.27
CA TYR A 280 -32.02 -3.06 13.24
C TYR A 280 -31.21 -3.36 14.50
N ALA A 281 -31.79 -3.12 15.68
CA ALA A 281 -31.09 -3.21 16.95
C ALA A 281 -30.69 -4.66 17.25
N ALA A 282 -31.60 -5.60 17.02
CA ALA A 282 -31.31 -7.03 17.21
C ALA A 282 -30.22 -7.51 16.25
N SER A 283 -30.24 -7.06 14.99
CA SER A 283 -29.24 -7.43 13.99
C SER A 283 -27.86 -6.85 14.33
N VAL A 284 -27.80 -5.59 14.75
CA VAL A 284 -26.55 -4.96 15.22
C VAL A 284 -25.97 -5.72 16.41
N ALA A 285 -26.78 -6.05 17.41
CA ALA A 285 -26.34 -6.81 18.57
C ALA A 285 -25.81 -8.19 18.17
N PHE A 286 -26.50 -8.88 17.25
CA PHE A 286 -26.10 -10.19 16.76
C PHE A 286 -24.74 -10.18 16.04
N TYR A 287 -24.54 -9.28 15.07
CA TYR A 287 -23.29 -9.23 14.31
C TYR A 287 -22.10 -8.75 15.16
N ARG A 288 -22.33 -7.87 16.14
CA ARG A 288 -21.32 -7.54 17.16
C ARG A 288 -20.97 -8.74 18.04
N LEU A 289 -21.97 -9.54 18.44
CA LEU A 289 -21.77 -10.73 19.26
C LEU A 289 -20.99 -11.82 18.50
N LEU A 290 -21.17 -11.92 17.18
CA LEU A 290 -20.33 -12.74 16.31
C LEU A 290 -18.87 -12.25 16.24
N GLY A 291 -18.54 -11.09 16.79
CA GLY A 291 -17.19 -10.53 16.81
C GLY A 291 -16.85 -9.64 15.63
N LEU A 292 -17.85 -9.19 14.84
CA LEU A 292 -17.62 -8.17 13.82
C LEU A 292 -17.59 -6.76 14.44
N CYS A 293 -16.68 -5.92 13.96
CA CYS A 293 -16.55 -4.53 14.42
C CYS A 293 -17.52 -3.64 13.66
N GLN A 294 -18.42 -2.92 14.34
CA GLN A 294 -19.30 -1.97 13.65
C GLN A 294 -18.52 -0.69 13.29
N ILE A 295 -18.46 -0.38 11.99
CA ILE A 295 -17.72 0.77 11.44
C ILE A 295 -18.64 1.85 10.85
N VAL A 296 -19.92 1.54 10.61
CA VAL A 296 -20.96 2.53 10.27
C VAL A 296 -22.21 2.25 11.09
N ASP A 297 -22.76 3.28 11.73
CA ASP A 297 -23.97 3.26 12.53
C ASP A 297 -24.95 4.32 12.00
N SER A 298 -26.05 3.88 11.40
CA SER A 298 -27.07 4.76 10.81
C SER A 298 -28.48 4.24 11.12
N PRO A 299 -28.89 4.26 12.41
CA PRO A 299 -30.17 3.71 12.85
C PRO A 299 -31.38 4.37 12.15
N ASP A 300 -31.32 5.67 11.88
CA ASP A 300 -32.41 6.42 11.23
C ASP A 300 -32.68 5.94 9.79
N ASN A 301 -31.66 5.38 9.13
CA ASN A 301 -31.77 4.77 7.81
C ASN A 301 -31.87 3.23 7.88
N GLY A 302 -31.96 2.66 9.08
CA GLY A 302 -31.93 1.21 9.29
C GLY A 302 -30.66 0.53 8.78
N TYR A 303 -29.53 1.26 8.65
CA TYR A 303 -28.32 0.79 7.99
C TYR A 303 -27.14 0.69 8.95
N ALA A 304 -26.43 -0.44 8.90
CA ALA A 304 -25.18 -0.62 9.63
C ALA A 304 -24.15 -1.34 8.75
N ARG A 305 -22.86 -1.05 8.97
CA ARG A 305 -21.75 -1.77 8.35
C ARG A 305 -20.80 -2.29 9.42
N PHE A 306 -20.38 -3.52 9.22
CA PHE A 306 -19.44 -4.23 10.05
C PHE A 306 -18.21 -4.62 9.25
N GLU A 307 -17.07 -4.70 9.93
CA GLU A 307 -15.80 -5.18 9.42
C GLU A 307 -15.42 -6.48 10.13
N ALA A 308 -15.06 -7.50 9.36
CA ALA A 308 -14.53 -8.75 9.88
C ALA A 308 -13.03 -8.62 10.21
N GLY A 309 -12.48 -9.58 10.96
CA GLY A 309 -11.06 -9.53 11.37
C GLY A 309 -10.03 -9.54 10.23
N ASN A 310 -10.45 -9.85 9.00
CA ASN A 310 -9.64 -9.76 7.79
C ASN A 310 -9.93 -8.50 6.95
N GLY A 311 -10.74 -7.58 7.47
CA GLY A 311 -11.10 -6.33 6.82
C GLY A 311 -12.30 -6.38 5.86
N VAL A 312 -12.81 -7.56 5.51
CA VAL A 312 -13.97 -7.66 4.61
C VAL A 312 -15.21 -7.11 5.30
N THR A 313 -16.03 -6.36 4.55
CA THR A 313 -17.21 -5.69 5.10
C THR A 313 -18.51 -6.45 4.83
N LEU A 314 -19.40 -6.42 5.81
CA LEU A 314 -20.78 -6.92 5.76
C LEU A 314 -21.71 -5.81 6.25
N SER A 315 -22.83 -5.61 5.58
CA SER A 315 -23.82 -4.60 5.95
C SER A 315 -25.18 -5.22 6.16
N ILE A 316 -25.98 -4.54 6.99
CA ILE A 316 -27.39 -4.83 7.16
C ILE A 316 -28.20 -3.61 6.73
N HIS A 317 -29.40 -3.85 6.20
CA HIS A 317 -30.36 -2.79 5.88
C HIS A 317 -31.77 -3.21 6.27
N ALA A 318 -32.40 -2.43 7.15
CA ALA A 318 -33.76 -2.62 7.63
C ALA A 318 -34.71 -1.63 6.93
N ASP A 319 -34.97 -1.87 5.65
CA ASP A 319 -35.79 -1.01 4.77
C ASP A 319 -37.16 -1.63 4.42
N GLY A 320 -37.53 -2.73 5.07
CA GLY A 320 -38.76 -3.48 4.79
C GLY A 320 -38.67 -4.41 3.58
N ALA A 321 -37.48 -4.63 3.01
CA ALA A 321 -37.26 -5.66 1.99
C ALA A 321 -37.57 -7.08 2.50
N ALA A 322 -37.78 -8.00 1.56
CA ALA A 322 -37.87 -9.41 1.87
C ALA A 322 -36.55 -9.89 2.52
N VAL A 323 -36.69 -10.62 3.61
CA VAL A 323 -35.58 -11.06 4.46
C VAL A 323 -35.40 -12.58 4.39
N GLY A 324 -34.19 -13.04 4.69
CA GLY A 324 -33.80 -14.44 4.58
C GLY A 324 -33.32 -14.81 3.17
N GLY A 325 -32.76 -16.01 3.03
CA GLY A 325 -32.28 -16.55 1.76
C GLY A 325 -30.80 -16.34 1.48
N ALA A 326 -30.13 -15.43 2.20
CA ALA A 326 -28.67 -15.36 2.18
C ALA A 326 -28.05 -16.45 3.07
N THR A 327 -26.88 -16.96 2.67
CA THR A 327 -25.99 -17.75 3.53
C THR A 327 -24.67 -17.02 3.67
N ILE A 328 -24.30 -16.69 4.90
CA ILE A 328 -23.08 -15.92 5.22
C ILE A 328 -22.07 -16.88 5.82
N TYR A 329 -20.85 -16.87 5.28
CA TYR A 329 -19.78 -17.78 5.68
C TYR A 329 -18.70 -17.00 6.44
N LEU A 330 -18.40 -17.43 7.67
CA LEU A 330 -17.33 -16.85 8.48
C LEU A 330 -16.35 -17.95 8.88
N GLU A 331 -15.08 -17.79 8.50
CA GLU A 331 -14.05 -18.78 8.76
C GLU A 331 -13.23 -18.43 10.01
N SER A 332 -12.93 -19.43 10.84
CA SER A 332 -12.04 -19.27 12.00
C SER A 332 -11.21 -20.53 12.24
N LEU A 333 -9.90 -20.35 12.49
CA LEU A 333 -9.03 -21.43 12.96
C LEU A 333 -9.44 -21.98 14.35
N ARG A 334 -10.27 -21.23 15.09
CA ARG A 334 -10.74 -21.56 16.43
C ARG A 334 -12.23 -21.93 16.44
N LEU A 335 -12.74 -22.58 15.39
CA LEU A 335 -14.17 -22.83 15.21
C LEU A 335 -14.86 -23.36 16.48
N ASP A 336 -14.37 -24.46 17.06
CA ASP A 336 -15.00 -25.09 18.23
C ASP A 336 -15.02 -24.18 19.47
N ALA A 337 -13.91 -23.49 19.74
CA ALA A 337 -13.82 -22.56 20.86
C ALA A 337 -14.75 -21.34 20.65
N TRP A 338 -14.78 -20.82 19.42
CA TRP A 338 -15.65 -19.69 19.07
C TRP A 338 -17.13 -20.06 19.19
N VAL A 339 -17.53 -21.25 18.74
CA VAL A 339 -18.92 -21.73 18.94
C VAL A 339 -19.23 -21.86 20.42
N ALA A 340 -18.34 -22.44 21.24
CA ALA A 340 -18.57 -22.58 22.67
C ALA A 340 -18.75 -21.22 23.38
N GLU A 341 -17.94 -20.21 23.00
CA GLU A 341 -18.06 -18.83 23.49
C GLU A 341 -19.42 -18.20 23.10
N LEU A 342 -19.85 -18.39 21.86
CA LEU A 342 -21.14 -17.89 21.36
C LEU A 342 -22.34 -18.58 22.03
N GLN A 343 -22.24 -19.89 22.27
CA GLN A 343 -23.26 -20.64 23.03
C GLN A 343 -23.36 -20.15 24.48
N ALA A 344 -22.21 -19.94 25.13
CA ALA A 344 -22.16 -19.38 26.48
C ALA A 344 -22.77 -17.97 26.54
N ALA A 345 -22.68 -17.21 25.46
CA ALA A 345 -23.33 -15.90 25.30
C ALA A 345 -24.82 -15.99 24.90
N GLY A 346 -25.39 -17.19 24.79
CA GLY A 346 -26.81 -17.41 24.57
C GLY A 346 -27.25 -17.57 23.11
N LEU A 347 -26.32 -17.69 22.15
CA LEU A 347 -26.69 -17.97 20.76
C LEU A 347 -27.08 -19.44 20.57
N GLY A 348 -28.24 -19.65 19.93
CA GLY A 348 -28.70 -20.97 19.52
C GLY A 348 -28.09 -21.41 18.19
N PHE A 349 -27.74 -22.70 18.08
CA PHE A 349 -27.19 -23.32 16.88
C PHE A 349 -28.15 -24.38 16.34
N GLU A 350 -28.33 -24.41 15.03
CA GLU A 350 -29.04 -25.47 14.31
C GLU A 350 -28.14 -26.71 14.15
N GLN A 351 -26.82 -26.48 14.08
CA GLN A 351 -25.79 -27.52 13.97
C GLN A 351 -24.53 -27.07 14.74
N LEU A 352 -24.04 -27.92 15.63
CA LEU A 352 -22.74 -27.75 16.29
C LEU A 352 -21.59 -28.21 15.37
N PRO A 353 -20.33 -27.78 15.62
CA PRO A 353 -19.17 -28.14 14.83
C PRO A 353 -19.07 -29.64 14.54
N ARG A 354 -19.12 -29.98 13.25
CA ARG A 354 -18.86 -31.34 12.75
C ARG A 354 -18.15 -31.28 11.40
N ASP A 355 -17.49 -32.37 11.06
CA ASP A 355 -16.81 -32.51 9.77
C ASP A 355 -17.83 -32.92 8.70
N GLU A 356 -17.73 -32.31 7.53
CA GLU A 356 -18.60 -32.53 6.37
C GLU A 356 -17.85 -33.28 5.25
N ASP A 357 -18.58 -33.92 4.34
CA ASP A 357 -18.00 -34.77 3.28
C ASP A 357 -17.10 -33.99 2.30
N TRP A 358 -17.27 -32.68 2.20
CA TRP A 358 -16.42 -31.77 1.43
C TRP A 358 -15.24 -31.21 2.23
N ARG A 359 -14.86 -31.89 3.33
CA ARG A 359 -13.66 -31.65 4.16
C ARG A 359 -13.66 -30.37 5.00
N TRP A 360 -14.81 -29.74 5.16
CA TRP A 360 -14.93 -28.57 6.03
C TRP A 360 -15.44 -29.00 7.39
N ARG A 361 -14.99 -28.32 8.43
CA ARG A 361 -15.64 -28.38 9.75
C ARG A 361 -16.61 -27.22 9.86
N GLU A 362 -17.88 -27.47 10.14
CA GLU A 362 -18.94 -26.45 10.09
C GLU A 362 -19.89 -26.48 11.29
N ALA A 363 -20.33 -25.29 11.69
CA ALA A 363 -21.45 -25.03 12.59
C ALA A 363 -22.44 -24.06 11.93
N ARG A 364 -23.75 -24.24 12.19
CA ARG A 364 -24.81 -23.45 11.55
C ARG A 364 -25.74 -22.83 12.57
N LEU A 365 -26.12 -21.58 12.32
CA LEU A 365 -27.10 -20.80 13.08
C LEU A 365 -27.84 -19.84 12.14
N ARG A 366 -28.79 -19.06 12.69
CA ARG A 366 -29.49 -18.01 11.96
C ARG A 366 -29.29 -16.65 12.59
N ASP A 367 -29.25 -15.63 11.74
CA ASP A 367 -29.37 -14.25 12.21
C ASP A 367 -30.84 -13.89 12.54
N PRO A 368 -31.10 -12.72 13.17
CA PRO A 368 -32.45 -12.29 13.52
C PRO A 368 -33.41 -12.10 12.33
N ALA A 369 -32.88 -11.95 11.12
CA ALA A 369 -33.66 -11.81 9.90
C ALA A 369 -33.99 -13.16 9.24
N GLY A 370 -33.37 -14.25 9.72
CA GLY A 370 -33.53 -15.62 9.24
C GLY A 370 -32.50 -16.06 8.19
N ASN A 371 -31.48 -15.24 7.91
CA ASN A 371 -30.36 -15.60 7.05
C ASN A 371 -29.55 -16.73 7.70
N SER A 372 -29.05 -17.66 6.90
CA SER A 372 -28.20 -18.74 7.40
C SER A 372 -26.79 -18.20 7.64
N ILE A 373 -26.22 -18.53 8.80
CA ILE A 373 -24.83 -18.24 9.13
C ILE A 373 -24.10 -19.59 9.24
N CYS A 374 -23.02 -19.73 8.48
CA CYS A 374 -22.12 -20.88 8.51
C CYS A 374 -20.78 -20.44 9.10
N LEU A 375 -20.50 -20.89 10.32
CA LEU A 375 -19.18 -20.74 10.93
C LEU A 375 -18.37 -21.98 10.55
N TYR A 376 -17.18 -21.81 9.99
CA TYR A 376 -16.44 -22.95 9.47
C TYR A 376 -14.92 -22.84 9.61
N HIS A 377 -14.25 -23.96 9.38
CA HIS A 377 -12.82 -24.08 9.16
C HIS A 377 -12.57 -25.06 8.02
N ALA A 378 -11.90 -24.60 6.95
CA ALA A 378 -11.68 -25.41 5.74
C ALA A 378 -10.20 -25.52 5.34
N GLY A 379 -9.31 -24.71 5.91
CA GLY A 379 -7.88 -24.77 5.61
C GLY A 379 -7.59 -24.57 4.11
N GLU A 380 -6.69 -25.37 3.54
CA GLU A 380 -6.37 -25.30 2.11
C GLU A 380 -7.52 -25.78 1.22
N ASP A 381 -8.34 -26.73 1.68
CA ASP A 381 -9.46 -27.31 0.93
C ASP A 381 -10.54 -26.26 0.59
N ARG A 382 -10.52 -25.08 1.23
CA ARG A 382 -11.36 -23.93 0.83
C ARG A 382 -11.10 -23.48 -0.60
N ARG A 383 -9.82 -23.45 -1.02
CA ARG A 383 -9.39 -22.95 -2.34
C ARG A 383 -8.75 -24.03 -3.21
N PHE A 384 -8.22 -25.07 -2.60
CA PHE A 384 -7.45 -26.14 -3.23
C PHE A 384 -7.98 -27.55 -2.89
N PRO A 385 -9.29 -27.82 -3.03
CA PRO A 385 -9.79 -29.16 -2.80
C PRO A 385 -9.32 -30.13 -3.91
N PRO A 386 -9.37 -31.46 -3.68
CA PRO A 386 -8.98 -32.46 -4.68
C PRO A 386 -9.75 -32.41 -5.99
N TRP A 387 -10.94 -31.82 -5.98
CA TRP A 387 -11.82 -31.66 -7.14
C TRP A 387 -11.74 -30.26 -7.78
N ARG A 388 -10.71 -29.47 -7.47
CA ARG A 388 -10.48 -28.18 -8.12
C ARG A 388 -10.23 -28.38 -9.62
N VAL A 389 -10.90 -27.55 -10.44
CA VAL A 389 -10.80 -27.52 -11.92
C VAL A 389 -9.50 -26.90 -12.39
#